data_AF-A0A1F6IAV8-F1
#
_entry.id   AF-A0A1F6IAV8-F1
#
_cell.length_a   1.000
_cell.length_b   1.000
_cell.length_c   1.000
_cell.angle_alpha   90.00
_cell.angle_beta   90.00
_cell.angle_gamma   90.00
#
_symmetry.space_group_name_H-M   'P 1'
#
loop_
_entity.id
_entity.type
_entity.pdbx_description
1 polymer ?
#
loop_
_entity_poly.entity_id
_entity_poly.type
_entity_poly.pdbx_seq_one_letter_code
_entity_poly.pdbx_strand_id
1 'polypeptide(L)'
;MDIKNASDEELEEIVRRAENTHVSGSQFERAQIELDIRRKRKLFEQQEKIFTTVQSRLDKIIHILTYINKQPLVAVLLAGAGTVLIGVLISVISAYFQKLFGI
;
A
#
# COMPACT_ATOMS: atom_id res chain seq x y z
N MET A 1 20.47 -30.20 15.62
CA MET A 1 19.51 -29.89 14.54
C MET A 1 19.72 -28.43 14.15
N ASP A 2 19.98 -28.14 12.88
CA ASP A 2 20.33 -26.79 12.42
C ASP A 2 19.07 -25.99 12.08
N ILE A 3 18.63 -25.16 13.03
CA ILE A 3 17.33 -24.44 13.01
C ILE A 3 17.21 -23.52 11.78
N LYS A 4 18.33 -23.07 11.20
CA LYS A 4 18.34 -22.16 10.05
C LYS A 4 17.79 -22.77 8.76
N ASN A 5 17.83 -24.09 8.62
CA ASN A 5 17.37 -24.80 7.42
C ASN A 5 16.03 -25.52 7.62
N ALA A 6 15.39 -25.35 8.78
CA ALA A 6 14.09 -25.95 9.06
C ALA A 6 12.98 -25.22 8.28
N SER A 7 12.00 -26.01 7.82
CA SER A 7 10.77 -25.51 7.21
C SER A 7 9.91 -24.78 8.26
N ASP A 8 9.02 -23.89 7.80
CA ASP A 8 8.12 -23.14 8.69
C ASP A 8 7.24 -24.10 9.54
N GLU A 9 6.88 -25.27 8.98
CA GLU A 9 6.08 -26.31 9.62
C GLU A 9 6.85 -27.03 10.74
N GLU A 10 8.13 -27.33 10.53
CA GLU A 10 9.01 -27.91 11.55
C GLU A 10 9.31 -26.92 12.69
N LEU A 11 9.44 -25.64 12.38
CA LEU A 11 9.63 -24.59 13.39
C LEU A 11 8.39 -24.44 14.29
N GLU A 12 7.19 -24.48 13.71
CA GLU A 12 5.93 -24.45 14.48
C GLU A 12 5.75 -25.69 15.35
N GLU A 13 6.16 -26.87 14.87
CA GLU A 13 6.10 -28.09 15.65
C GLU A 13 7.05 -28.06 16.85
N ILE A 14 8.26 -27.49 16.68
CA ILE A 14 9.22 -27.28 17.78
C ILE A 14 8.64 -26.32 18.83
N VAL A 15 8.03 -25.21 18.40
CA VAL A 15 7.35 -24.23 19.28
C VAL A 15 6.24 -24.94 20.07
N ARG A 16 5.37 -25.68 19.39
CA ARG A 16 4.25 -26.39 20.01
C ARG A 16 4.68 -27.52 20.96
N ARG A 17 5.78 -28.22 20.67
CA ARG A 17 6.35 -29.21 21.60
C ARG A 17 6.98 -28.56 22.82
N ALA A 18 7.67 -27.43 22.65
CA ALA A 18 8.27 -26.67 23.74
C ALA A 18 7.24 -25.95 24.63
N GLU A 19 6.05 -25.64 24.11
CA GLU A 19 4.92 -25.15 24.93
C GLU A 19 4.32 -26.27 25.81
N ASN A 20 4.31 -27.52 25.33
CA ASN A 20 3.66 -28.65 26.01
C ASN A 20 4.61 -29.53 26.84
N THR A 21 5.91 -29.46 26.57
CA THR A 21 6.97 -30.09 27.36
C THR A 21 7.96 -29.01 27.70
N HIS A 22 8.43 -28.93 28.95
CA HIS A 22 9.37 -27.89 29.42
C HIS A 22 10.75 -28.07 28.74
N VAL A 23 10.82 -27.83 27.43
CA VAL A 23 12.02 -27.89 26.61
C VAL A 23 12.82 -26.64 26.93
N SER A 24 14.11 -26.82 27.20
CA SER A 24 15.00 -25.74 27.62
C SER A 24 14.91 -24.54 26.67
N GLY A 25 14.67 -23.35 27.24
CA GLY A 25 14.25 -22.13 26.53
C GLY A 25 15.11 -21.70 25.34
N SER A 26 16.33 -22.21 25.20
CA SER A 26 17.24 -21.80 24.12
C SER A 26 16.82 -22.26 22.72
N GLN A 27 16.12 -23.39 22.57
CA GLN A 27 15.64 -23.85 21.25
C GLN A 27 14.31 -23.23 20.84
N PHE A 28 13.42 -23.04 21.82
CA PHE A 28 12.16 -22.32 21.64
C PHE A 28 12.40 -20.86 21.25
N GLU A 29 13.25 -20.14 21.99
CA GLU A 29 13.59 -18.74 21.70
C GLU A 29 14.21 -18.61 20.30
N ARG A 30 15.10 -19.52 19.91
CA ARG A 30 15.70 -19.51 18.57
C ARG A 30 14.69 -19.75 17.46
N ALA A 31 13.75 -20.68 17.64
CA ALA A 31 12.69 -20.93 16.67
C ALA A 31 11.72 -19.74 16.55
N GLN A 32 11.38 -19.12 17.68
CA GLN A 32 10.50 -17.95 17.71
C GLN A 32 11.16 -16.73 17.05
N ILE A 33 12.44 -16.48 17.33
CA ILE A 33 13.21 -15.41 16.69
C ILE A 33 13.31 -15.62 15.17
N GLU A 34 13.61 -16.85 14.73
CA GLU A 34 13.73 -17.17 13.31
C GLU A 34 12.39 -16.97 12.57
N LEU A 35 11.28 -17.44 13.13
CA LEU A 35 9.95 -17.22 12.57
C LEU A 35 9.61 -15.72 12.49
N ASP A 36 9.95 -14.95 13.52
CA ASP A 36 9.65 -13.52 13.56
C ASP A 36 10.48 -12.74 12.53
N ILE A 37 11.74 -13.13 12.31
CA ILE A 37 12.60 -12.58 11.24
C ILE A 37 12.01 -12.91 9.86
N ARG A 38 11.57 -14.15 9.62
CA ARG A 38 10.97 -14.56 8.35
C ARG A 38 9.68 -13.81 8.06
N ARG A 39 8.81 -13.63 9.05
CA ARG A 39 7.58 -12.83 8.93
C ARG A 39 7.89 -11.38 8.60
N LYS A 40 8.83 -10.75 9.31
CA LYS A 40 9.26 -9.37 9.05
C LYS A 40 9.84 -9.22 7.65
N ARG A 41 10.67 -10.17 7.18
CA ARG A 41 11.22 -10.14 5.83
C ARG A 41 10.13 -10.20 4.75
N LYS A 42 9.15 -11.11 4.88
CA LYS A 42 8.00 -11.18 3.97
C LYS A 42 7.20 -9.86 3.93
N LEU A 43 7.01 -9.21 5.09
CA LEU A 43 6.35 -7.90 5.15
C LEU A 43 7.17 -6.80 4.46
N PHE A 44 8.49 -6.77 4.65
CA PHE A 44 9.36 -5.79 3.98
C PHE A 44 9.36 -5.98 2.46
N GLU A 45 9.42 -7.22 1.95
CA GLU A 45 9.32 -7.50 0.52
C GLU A 45 7.98 -7.05 -0.07
N GLN A 46 6.88 -7.24 0.67
CA GLN A 46 5.57 -6.75 0.26
C GLN A 46 5.52 -5.21 0.24
N GLN A 47 6.05 -4.55 1.26
CA GLN A 47 6.13 -3.09 1.31
C GLN A 47 6.97 -2.54 0.16
N GLU A 48 8.10 -3.18 -0.16
CA GLU A 48 8.96 -2.79 -1.28
C GLU A 48 8.23 -2.94 -2.63
N LYS A 49 7.49 -4.03 -2.84
CA LYS A 49 6.65 -4.20 -4.04
C LYS A 49 5.56 -3.13 -4.17
N ILE A 50 4.92 -2.78 -3.05
CA ILE A 50 3.92 -1.71 -3.04
C ILE A 50 4.60 -0.37 -3.36
N PHE A 51 5.72 -0.06 -2.72
CA PHE A 51 6.45 1.19 -2.90
C PHE A 51 6.93 1.35 -4.34
N THR A 52 7.56 0.32 -4.92
CA THR A 52 8.02 0.32 -6.32
C THR A 52 6.85 0.50 -7.31
N THR A 53 5.71 -0.13 -7.05
CA THR A 53 4.51 0.04 -7.88
C THR A 53 3.96 1.47 -7.80
N VAL A 54 3.90 2.05 -6.59
CA VAL A 54 3.46 3.43 -6.37
C VAL A 54 4.42 4.40 -7.05
N GLN A 55 5.73 4.21 -6.89
CA GLN A 55 6.75 5.04 -7.50
C GLN A 55 6.63 5.02 -9.03
N SER A 56 6.48 3.84 -9.65
CA SER A 56 6.27 3.73 -11.10
C SER A 56 5.01 4.45 -11.59
N ARG A 57 3.92 4.42 -10.81
CA ARG A 57 2.68 5.15 -11.14
C ARG A 57 2.85 6.65 -11.00
N LEU A 58 3.54 7.10 -9.95
CA LEU A 58 3.84 8.52 -9.74
C LEU A 58 4.75 9.06 -10.84
N ASP A 59 5.77 8.32 -11.25
CA ASP A 59 6.66 8.72 -12.36
C ASP A 59 5.89 8.91 -13.67
N LYS A 60 4.92 8.03 -13.97
CA LYS A 60 4.03 8.19 -15.13
C LYS A 60 3.18 9.46 -15.03
N ILE A 61 2.61 9.74 -13.85
CA ILE A 61 1.81 10.95 -13.62
C ILE A 61 2.69 12.20 -13.79
N ILE A 62 3.88 12.21 -13.21
CA ILE A 62 4.84 13.32 -13.32
C ILE A 62 5.25 13.53 -14.78
N HIS A 63 5.50 12.45 -15.53
CA HIS A 63 5.82 12.54 -16.95
C HIS A 63 4.66 13.14 -17.77
N ILE A 64 3.42 12.72 -17.50
CA ILE A 64 2.22 13.28 -18.15
C ILE A 64 2.05 14.76 -17.79
N LEU A 65 2.19 15.14 -16.52
CA LEU A 65 2.12 16.52 -16.08
C LEU A 65 3.22 17.38 -16.71
N THR A 66 4.43 16.85 -16.81
CA THR A 66 5.57 17.53 -17.45
C THR A 66 5.33 17.71 -18.94
N TYR A 67 4.76 16.71 -19.61
CA TYR A 67 4.37 16.78 -21.02
C TYR A 67 3.29 17.85 -21.24
N ILE A 68 2.26 17.87 -20.39
CA ILE A 68 1.19 18.88 -20.42
C ILE A 68 1.77 20.28 -20.20
N ASN A 69 2.67 20.45 -19.22
CA ASN A 69 3.28 21.74 -18.91
C ASN A 69 4.16 22.27 -20.05
N LYS A 70 4.80 21.37 -20.82
CA LYS A 70 5.60 21.74 -22.01
C LYS A 70 4.74 22.05 -23.25
N GLN A 71 3.44 21.77 -23.23
CA GLN A 71 2.52 22.02 -24.33
C GLN A 71 1.38 22.97 -23.90
N PRO A 72 1.51 24.30 -24.16
CA PRO A 72 0.56 25.30 -23.66
C PRO A 72 -0.88 25.03 -24.13
N LEU A 73 -1.06 24.48 -25.33
CA LEU A 73 -2.38 24.13 -25.89
C LEU A 73 -3.09 23.01 -25.10
N VAL A 74 -2.36 21.98 -24.69
CA VAL A 74 -2.90 20.84 -23.92
C VAL A 74 -3.23 21.26 -22.49
N ALA A 75 -2.38 22.09 -21.88
CA ALA A 75 -2.63 22.66 -20.56
C ALA A 75 -3.91 23.51 -20.54
N VAL A 76 -4.11 24.37 -21.54
CA VAL A 76 -5.32 25.21 -21.68
C VAL A 76 -6.57 24.36 -21.92
N LEU A 77 -6.50 23.33 -22.76
CA LEU A 77 -7.63 22.42 -22.99
C LEU A 77 -8.06 21.66 -21.72
N LEU A 78 -7.10 21.14 -20.95
CA LEU A 78 -7.39 20.46 -19.68
C LEU A 78 -7.94 21.41 -18.62
N ALA A 79 -7.39 22.63 -18.53
CA ALA A 79 -7.91 23.66 -17.64
C ALA A 79 -9.35 24.07 -18.02
N GLY A 80 -9.64 24.16 -19.32
CA GLY A 80 -10.99 24.39 -19.84
C GLY A 80 -11.96 23.27 -19.50
N ALA A 81 -11.56 22.01 -19.71
CA ALA A 81 -12.38 20.85 -19.34
C ALA A 81 -12.63 20.78 -17.82
N GLY A 82 -11.61 21.08 -17.01
CA GLY A 82 -11.71 21.14 -15.56
C GLY A 82 -12.65 22.23 -15.06
N THR A 83 -12.58 23.43 -15.65
CA THR A 83 -13.47 24.55 -15.30
C THR A 83 -14.92 24.27 -15.66
N VAL A 84 -15.19 23.62 -16.80
CA VAL A 84 -16.54 23.17 -17.17
C VAL A 84 -17.08 22.16 -16.16
N LEU A 85 -16.30 21.13 -15.80
CA LEU A 85 -16.73 20.13 -14.81
C LEU A 85 -17.04 20.74 -13.45
N ILE A 86 -16.19 21.65 -12.97
CA ILE A 86 -16.41 22.36 -11.71
C ILE A 86 -17.67 23.23 -11.79
N GLY A 87 -17.88 23.96 -12.89
CA GLY A 87 -19.06 24.79 -13.10
C GLY A 87 -20.36 23.98 -13.11
N VAL A 88 -20.35 22.79 -13.72
CA VAL A 88 -21.49 21.86 -13.69
C VAL A 88 -21.73 21.36 -12.26
N LEU A 89 -20.68 20.99 -11.52
CA LEU A 89 -20.80 20.54 -10.13
C LEU A 89 -21.40 21.61 -9.23
N ILE A 90 -20.90 22.85 -9.34
CA ILE A 90 -21.44 24.00 -8.60
C ILE A 90 -22.90 24.23 -8.97
N SER A 91 -23.26 24.14 -10.25
CA SER A 91 -24.64 24.33 -10.70
C SER A 91 -25.58 23.25 -10.15
N VAL A 92 -25.14 22.00 -10.14
CA VAL A 92 -25.92 20.87 -9.59
C VAL A 92 -26.08 21.02 -8.07
N ILE A 93 -25.01 21.38 -7.36
CA ILE A 93 -25.07 21.63 -5.92
C ILE A 93 -25.99 22.81 -5.62
N SER A 94 -25.89 23.91 -6.39
CA SER A 94 -26.73 25.09 -6.22
C SER A 94 -28.20 24.77 -6.46
N ALA A 95 -28.53 24.02 -7.52
CA ALA A 95 -29.89 23.56 -7.81
C ALA A 95 -30.43 22.63 -6.70
N TYR A 96 -29.57 21.78 -6.14
CA TYR A 96 -29.93 20.92 -5.02
C TYR A 96 -30.22 21.73 -3.74
N PHE A 97 -29.38 22.73 -3.43
CA PHE A 97 -29.59 23.63 -2.30
C PHE A 97 -30.86 24.47 -2.45
N GLN A 98 -31.15 25.02 -3.64
CA GLN A 98 -32.41 25.74 -3.92
C GLN A 98 -33.63 24.84 -3.70
N LYS A 99 -33.59 23.60 -4.18
CA LYS A 99 -34.67 22.63 -3.98
C LYS A 99 -34.87 22.25 -2.51
N LEU A 100 -33.79 22.21 -1.71
CA LEU A 100 -33.84 21.81 -0.30
C LEU A 100 -34.29 22.95 0.63
N PHE A 101 -33.89 24.19 0.33
CA PHE A 101 -34.16 25.36 1.18
C PHE A 101 -35.27 26.28 0.66
N GLY A 102 -35.85 26.00 -0.51
CA GLY A 102 -37.06 26.65 -0.99
C GLY A 102 -36.92 28.15 -1.22
N ILE A 103 -35.80 28.59 -1.81
CA ILE A 103 -35.66 29.91 -2.43
C ILE A 103 -35.90 29.77 -3.93
#